data_AF-X0X685-F1
#
_entry.id   AF-X0X685-F1
#
_cell.length_a   1.000
_cell.length_b   1.000
_cell.length_c   1.000
_cell.angle_alpha   90.00
_cell.angle_beta   90.00
_cell.angle_gamma   90.00
#
_symmetry.space_group_name_H-M   'P 1'
#
loop_
_entity.id
_entity.type
_entity.pdbx_description
1 polymer ?
#
loop_
_entity_poly.entity_id
_entity_poly.type
_entity_poly.pdbx_seq_one_letter_code
_entity_poly.pdbx_strand_id
1 'polypeptide(L)' 'MERKNITKENSYFTKELENMPIEQIKKLQFEKTKETLKKAYHKSQFYRELFDRAKVKPEDFKTLEDINRFPFIDK' A
#
# COMPACT_ATOMS: atom_id res chain seq x y z
N MET A 1 -32.85 -1.37 -20.59
CA MET A 1 -32.38 -2.47 -19.72
C MET A 1 -32.77 -2.13 -18.29
N GLU A 2 -33.76 -2.83 -17.74
CA GLU A 2 -34.13 -2.71 -16.33
C GLU A 2 -33.00 -3.27 -15.48
N ARG A 3 -32.32 -2.42 -14.70
CA ARG A 3 -31.42 -2.87 -13.63
C ARG A 3 -32.26 -3.35 -12.45
N LYS A 4 -32.97 -4.47 -12.64
CA LYS A 4 -33.75 -5.13 -11.58
C LYS A 4 -32.78 -5.70 -10.54
N ASN A 5 -32.83 -5.12 -9.34
CA ASN A 5 -32.48 -5.71 -8.05
C ASN A 5 -31.16 -6.50 -8.00
N ILE A 6 -30.03 -5.77 -7.97
CA ILE A 6 -28.79 -6.34 -7.44
C ILE A 6 -29.01 -6.50 -5.93
N THR A 7 -29.14 -7.74 -5.45
CA THR A 7 -29.14 -8.02 -4.01
C THR A 7 -27.82 -7.53 -3.41
N LYS A 8 -27.85 -6.97 -2.19
CA LYS A 8 -26.67 -6.39 -1.51
C LYS A 8 -25.49 -7.39 -1.41
N GLU A 9 -25.79 -8.69 -1.45
CA GLU A 9 -24.79 -9.76 -1.52
C GLU A 9 -23.98 -9.78 -2.81
N ASN A 10 -24.55 -9.34 -3.92
CA ASN A 10 -23.91 -9.31 -5.24
C ASN A 10 -23.29 -7.94 -5.57
N SER A 11 -23.18 -7.05 -4.58
CA SER A 11 -22.71 -5.67 -4.77
C SER A 11 -21.18 -5.50 -4.67
N TYR A 12 -20.49 -6.47 -4.07
CA TYR A 12 -19.08 -6.36 -3.71
C TYR A 12 -18.28 -7.50 -4.34
N PHE A 13 -17.15 -7.20 -4.97
CA PHE A 13 -16.31 -8.22 -5.61
C PHE A 13 -15.44 -8.93 -4.57
N THR A 14 -14.94 -8.20 -3.59
CA THR A 14 -14.20 -8.70 -2.43
C THR A 14 -14.80 -8.12 -1.15
N LYS A 15 -15.95 -8.66 -0.77
CA LYS A 15 -16.80 -8.20 0.35
C LYS A 15 -16.03 -7.92 1.65
N GLU A 16 -15.04 -8.76 1.99
CA GLU A 16 -14.25 -8.60 3.21
C GLU A 16 -13.36 -7.35 3.18
N LEU A 17 -12.66 -7.10 2.06
CA LEU A 17 -11.81 -5.91 1.91
C LEU A 17 -12.66 -4.64 1.78
N GLU A 18 -13.75 -4.73 1.02
CA GLU A 18 -14.61 -3.58 0.71
C GLU A 18 -15.45 -3.11 1.91
N ASN A 19 -15.70 -3.98 2.89
CA ASN A 19 -16.39 -3.63 4.14
C ASN A 19 -15.44 -3.62 5.36
N MET A 20 -14.13 -3.66 5.15
CA MET A 20 -13.15 -3.68 6.23
C MET A 20 -13.22 -2.36 7.04
N PRO A 21 -13.22 -2.41 8.38
CA PRO A 21 -13.10 -1.22 9.22
C PRO A 21 -11.84 -0.42 8.87
N ILE A 22 -11.93 0.91 8.92
CA ILE A 22 -10.83 1.81 8.54
C ILE A 22 -9.52 1.53 9.30
N GLU A 23 -9.60 1.18 10.58
CA GLU A 23 -8.43 0.85 11.40
C GLU A 23 -7.75 -0.45 10.94
N GLN A 24 -8.52 -1.43 10.47
CA GLN A 24 -7.99 -2.65 9.88
C GLN A 24 -7.38 -2.38 8.51
N ILE A 25 -7.99 -1.51 7.69
CA ILE A 25 -7.43 -1.05 6.41
C ILE A 25 -6.07 -0.39 6.63
N LYS A 26 -5.97 0.55 7.57
CA LYS A 26 -4.70 1.22 7.90
C LYS A 26 -3.62 0.25 8.33
N LYS A 27 -3.96 -0.74 9.18
CA LYS A 27 -3.03 -1.79 9.60
C LYS A 27 -2.56 -2.62 8.41
N LEU A 28 -3.48 -3.04 7.53
CA LEU A 28 -3.14 -3.79 6.32
C LEU A 28 -2.24 -2.97 5.38
N GLN A 29 -2.57 -1.71 5.15
CA GLN A 29 -1.75 -0.78 4.36
C GLN A 29 -0.34 -0.66 4.94
N PHE A 30 -0.21 -0.50 6.25
CA PHE A 30 1.10 -0.39 6.91
C PHE A 30 1.95 -1.65 6.67
N GLU A 31 1.41 -2.83 6.96
CA GLU A 31 2.15 -4.09 6.78
C GLU A 31 2.55 -4.33 5.32
N LYS A 32 1.64 -4.08 4.38
CA LYS A 32 1.88 -4.28 2.94
C LYS A 32 2.86 -3.27 2.36
N THR A 33 2.78 -2.01 2.77
CA THR A 33 3.74 -0.97 2.37
C THR A 33 5.13 -1.30 2.90
N LYS A 34 5.25 -1.67 4.19
CA LYS A 34 6.53 -2.07 4.78
C LYS A 34 7.18 -3.25 4.06
N GLU A 35 6.39 -4.28 3.73
CA GLU A 35 6.84 -5.43 2.95
C GLU A 35 7.32 -5.01 1.55
N THR A 36 6.56 -4.14 0.89
CA THR A 36 6.86 -3.61 -0.45
C THR A 36 8.17 -2.81 -0.45
N LEU A 37 8.35 -1.88 0.51
CA LEU A 37 9.56 -1.07 0.63
C LEU A 37 10.80 -1.93 0.85
N LYS A 38 10.72 -2.95 1.71
CA LYS A 38 11.81 -3.93 1.90
C LYS A 38 12.13 -4.67 0.62
N LYS A 39 11.12 -5.20 -0.06
CA LYS A 39 11.32 -5.92 -1.34
C LYS A 39 11.93 -5.02 -2.39
N ALA A 40 11.46 -3.79 -2.54
CA ALA A 40 11.99 -2.81 -3.49
C ALA A 40 13.47 -2.56 -3.24
N TYR A 41 13.84 -2.24 -1.99
CA TYR A 41 15.22 -1.94 -1.61
C TYR A 41 16.17 -3.15 -1.78
N HIS A 42 15.74 -4.36 -1.41
CA HIS A 42 16.61 -5.53 -1.48
C HIS A 42 16.67 -6.19 -2.86
N LYS A 43 15.58 -6.17 -3.64
CA LYS A 43 15.47 -6.91 -4.90
C LYS A 43 15.66 -6.06 -6.15
N SER A 44 15.68 -4.74 -6.04
CA SER A 44 15.92 -3.85 -7.19
C SER A 44 17.04 -2.87 -6.91
N GLN A 45 18.02 -2.85 -7.82
CA GLN A 45 19.13 -1.91 -7.76
C GLN A 45 18.66 -0.46 -7.89
N PHE A 46 17.72 -0.19 -8.80
CA PHE A 46 17.15 1.14 -8.99
C PHE A 46 16.56 1.71 -7.69
N TYR A 47 15.71 0.94 -7.01
CA TYR A 47 15.07 1.39 -5.76
C TYR A 47 16.07 1.56 -4.62
N ARG A 48 17.06 0.67 -4.53
CA ARG A 48 18.13 0.80 -3.55
C ARG A 48 18.89 2.11 -3.71
N GLU A 49 19.36 2.40 -4.93
CA GLU A 49 20.08 3.63 -5.23
C GLU A 49 19.21 4.88 -5.04
N LEU A 50 17.93 4.80 -5.40
CA LEU A 50 16.98 5.89 -5.19
C LEU A 50 16.77 6.19 -3.70
N PHE A 51 16.57 5.16 -2.88
CA PHE A 51 16.37 5.31 -1.43
C PHE A 51 17.66 5.77 -0.74
N ASP A 52 18.82 5.26 -1.16
CA ASP A 52 20.14 5.66 -0.65
C ASP A 52 20.43 7.13 -0.93
N ARG A 53 20.15 7.62 -2.14
CA ARG A 53 20.28 9.04 -2.49
C ARG A 53 19.35 9.93 -1.68
N ALA A 54 18.13 9.45 -1.39
CA ALA A 54 17.18 10.13 -0.52
C ALA A 54 17.48 9.95 0.98
N LYS A 55 18.53 9.19 1.34
CA LYS A 55 18.93 8.88 2.73
C LYS A 55 17.81 8.29 3.58
N VAL A 56 17.00 7.42 2.99
CA VAL A 56 15.95 6.67 3.68
C VAL A 56 16.16 5.18 3.52
N LYS A 57 15.79 4.41 4.56
CA LYS A 57 15.82 2.95 4.55
C LYS A 57 14.41 2.39 4.82
N PRO A 58 14.10 1.15 4.42
CA PRO A 58 12.81 0.53 4.75
C PRO A 58 12.50 0.53 6.26
N GLU A 59 13.53 0.51 7.12
CA GLU A 59 13.43 0.57 8.58
C GLU A 59 12.95 1.92 9.12
N ASP A 60 13.05 2.98 8.31
CA ASP A 60 12.53 4.31 8.64
C ASP A 60 11.01 4.41 8.57
N PHE A 61 10.33 3.44 7.94
CA PHE A 61 8.88 3.39 7.83
C PHE A 61 8.25 2.78 9.10
N LYS A 62 7.82 3.65 10.03
CA LYS A 62 7.26 3.29 11.35
C LYS A 62 5.79 3.64 11.48
N THR A 63 5.31 4.65 10.75
CA THR A 63 3.89 4.99 10.61
C THR A 63 3.52 5.14 9.13
N LEU A 64 2.22 5.22 8.80
CA LEU A 64 1.79 5.41 7.42
C LEU A 64 2.31 6.74 6.83
N GLU A 65 2.43 7.78 7.67
CA GLU A 65 2.86 9.12 7.31
C GLU A 65 4.35 9.18 6.92
N ASP A 66 5.16 8.22 7.38
CA ASP A 66 6.58 8.11 7.01
C ASP A 66 6.77 7.88 5.50
N ILE A 67 5.73 7.46 4.78
CA ILE A 67 5.80 7.29 3.32
C ILE A 67 6.23 8.58 2.61
N ASN A 68 5.92 9.75 3.19
CA ASN A 68 6.30 11.06 2.65
C ASN A 68 7.81 11.29 2.63
N ARG A 69 8.58 10.52 3.39
CA ARG A 69 10.05 10.56 3.40
C ARG A 69 10.65 9.83 2.19
N PHE A 70 9.89 8.92 1.57
CA PHE A 70 10.36 8.14 0.42
C PHE A 70 10.18 8.96 -0.87
N PRO A 71 11.16 8.88 -1.79
CA PRO A 71 11.11 9.65 -3.03
C PRO A 71 10.01 9.15 -3.97
N PHE A 72 9.36 10.08 -4.67
CA PHE A 72 8.49 9.75 -5.80
C PHE A 72 9.32 9.20 -6.97
N ILE A 73 8.67 8.39 -7.79
CA ILE A 73 9.22 7.84 -9.02
C ILE A 73 8.61 8.62 -10.18
N ASP A 74 9.45 9.04 -11.12
CA ASP A 74 9.03 9.68 -12.36
C ASP A 74 9.24 8.74 -13.56
N LYS A 75 8.59 9.03 -14.69
CA LYS A 75 8.56 8.19 -15.89
C LYS A 75 9.70 8.48 -16.87
#